data_AF-A0A923PXF2-F1
#
_entry.id   AF-A0A923PXF2-F1
#
_cell.length_a   1.000
_cell.length_b   1.000
_cell.length_c   1.000
_cell.angle_alpha   90.00
_cell.angle_beta   90.00
_cell.angle_gamma   90.00
#
_symmetry.space_group_name_H-M   'P 1'
#
loop_
_entity.id
_entity.type
_entity.pdbx_description
1 polymer ?
#
loop_
_entity_poly.entity_id
_entity_poly.type
_entity_poly.pdbx_seq_one_letter_code
_entity_poly.pdbx_strand_id
1 'polypeptide(L)'
;MATLNVCRSGQLAIQDKVGRDLEKLLNLNPKALKLRADQFLAERKLQIAVTSGNPYAIAAAEARLLYVQSRRQTLAARQRILIQSANAKFAIGTPQITQAILSEWRTQMAPVRPWLAGNILLSTLKVPTLAVQPDFPDKAPAYQRVPQFEEVQSWAHNWQLQMEGSNWIKHFLTFRGRFQRSCSTSLYADKNSWIGKLKQARSLLNLASSSSF
;
A
#
# COMPACT_ATOMS: atom_id res chain seq x y z
N MET A 1 -10.02 -15.73 17.57
CA MET A 1 -9.50 -15.91 16.19
C MET A 1 -10.11 -14.90 15.21
N ALA A 2 -11.33 -14.42 15.40
CA ALA A 2 -12.00 -13.62 14.36
C ALA A 2 -11.34 -12.24 14.10
N THR A 3 -10.74 -11.59 15.09
CA THR A 3 -9.98 -10.33 14.87
C THR A 3 -8.82 -10.50 13.88
N LEU A 4 -8.16 -11.66 13.91
CA LEU A 4 -7.11 -11.99 12.96
C LEU A 4 -7.67 -12.20 11.54
N ASN A 5 -8.84 -12.85 11.43
CA ASN A 5 -9.51 -13.04 10.15
C ASN A 5 -9.97 -11.71 9.54
N VAL A 6 -10.56 -10.82 10.35
CA VAL A 6 -10.95 -9.46 9.95
C VAL A 6 -9.74 -8.68 9.44
N CYS A 7 -8.61 -8.74 10.14
CA CYS A 7 -7.40 -8.10 9.64
C CYS A 7 -6.97 -8.70 8.29
N ARG A 8 -6.83 -10.03 8.22
CA ARG A 8 -6.32 -10.72 7.04
C ARG A 8 -7.17 -10.44 5.81
N SER A 9 -8.49 -10.60 5.91
CA SER A 9 -9.41 -10.36 4.80
C SER A 9 -9.42 -8.90 4.37
N GLY A 10 -9.46 -7.97 5.33
CA GLY A 10 -9.41 -6.53 5.05
C GLY A 10 -8.12 -6.13 4.34
N GLN A 11 -6.98 -6.61 4.83
CA GLN A 11 -5.67 -6.33 4.23
C GLN A 11 -5.57 -6.91 2.82
N LEU A 12 -5.96 -8.17 2.61
CA LEU A 12 -5.95 -8.80 1.29
C LEU A 12 -6.83 -8.06 0.30
N ALA A 13 -8.06 -7.70 0.67
CA ALA A 13 -8.99 -6.99 -0.20
C ALA A 13 -8.44 -5.61 -0.66
N ILE A 14 -7.68 -4.93 0.19
CA ILE A 14 -7.03 -3.66 -0.16
C ILE A 14 -5.81 -3.90 -1.03
N GLN A 15 -4.97 -4.89 -0.69
CA GLN A 15 -3.83 -5.26 -1.53
C GLN A 15 -4.29 -5.61 -2.95
N ASP A 16 -5.35 -6.40 -3.12
CA ASP A 16 -5.88 -6.73 -4.45
C ASP A 16 -6.35 -5.50 -5.22
N LYS A 17 -6.97 -4.52 -4.53
CA LYS A 17 -7.34 -3.23 -5.16
C LYS A 17 -6.12 -2.43 -5.58
N VAL A 18 -5.07 -2.42 -4.76
CA VAL A 18 -3.79 -1.74 -5.06
C VAL A 18 -3.06 -2.46 -6.19
N GLY A 19 -3.08 -3.79 -6.22
CA GLY A 19 -2.49 -4.61 -7.27
C GLY A 19 -3.04 -4.27 -8.65
N ARG A 20 -4.36 -4.02 -8.75
CA ARG A 20 -4.99 -3.57 -10.00
C ARG A 20 -4.52 -2.19 -10.46
N ASP A 21 -4.28 -1.25 -9.54
CA ASP A 21 -3.73 0.06 -9.92
C ASP A 21 -2.27 -0.04 -10.34
N LEU A 22 -1.49 -0.88 -9.66
CA LEU A 22 -0.11 -1.17 -10.01
C LEU A 22 -0.02 -1.78 -11.40
N GLU A 23 -0.86 -2.77 -11.71
CA GLU A 23 -0.93 -3.39 -13.03
C GLU A 23 -1.22 -2.35 -14.11
N LYS A 24 -2.25 -1.50 -13.91
CA LYS A 24 -2.57 -0.40 -14.82
C LYS A 24 -1.40 0.56 -14.99
N LEU A 25 -0.67 0.87 -13.91
CA LEU A 25 0.47 1.77 -13.95
C LEU A 25 1.61 1.17 -14.80
N LEU A 26 1.95 -0.09 -14.58
CA LEU A 26 3.00 -0.78 -15.33
C LEU A 26 2.61 -0.97 -16.81
N ASN A 27 1.34 -1.19 -17.10
CA ASN A 27 0.83 -1.25 -18.48
C ASN A 27 0.93 0.08 -19.24
N LEU A 28 1.20 1.20 -18.55
CA LEU A 28 1.51 2.48 -19.20
C LEU A 28 2.98 2.61 -19.63
N ASN A 29 3.88 1.73 -19.19
CA ASN A 29 5.31 1.80 -19.47
C ASN A 29 5.66 1.76 -20.98
N PRO A 30 5.08 0.87 -21.81
CA PRO A 30 5.37 0.88 -23.24
C PRO A 30 5.02 2.21 -23.91
N LYS A 31 3.94 2.86 -23.45
CA LYS A 31 3.54 4.18 -23.93
C LYS A 31 4.49 5.29 -23.47
N ALA A 32 4.98 5.21 -22.23
CA ALA A 32 5.99 6.15 -21.71
C ALA A 32 7.28 6.07 -22.54
N LEU A 33 7.77 4.86 -22.79
CA LEU A 33 8.96 4.61 -23.61
C LEU A 33 8.79 5.12 -25.05
N LYS A 34 7.64 4.85 -25.68
CA LYS A 34 7.34 5.37 -27.02
C LYS A 34 7.33 6.89 -27.06
N LEU A 35 6.68 7.56 -26.10
CA LEU A 35 6.65 9.02 -26.05
C LEU A 35 8.01 9.65 -25.78
N ARG A 36 8.88 8.97 -25.03
CA ARG A 36 10.28 9.38 -24.82
C ARG A 36 11.06 9.33 -26.15
N ALA A 37 10.93 8.23 -26.90
CA ALA A 37 11.53 8.12 -28.23
C ALA A 37 10.97 9.16 -29.21
N ASP A 38 9.65 9.37 -29.23
CA ASP A 38 8.99 10.38 -30.07
C ASP A 38 9.48 11.80 -29.75
N GLN A 39 9.75 12.10 -28.48
CA GLN A 39 10.29 13.39 -28.09
C GLN A 39 11.71 13.58 -28.60
N PHE A 40 12.58 12.58 -28.38
CA PHE A 40 13.95 12.63 -28.88
C PHE A 40 13.98 12.87 -30.40
N LEU A 41 13.12 12.16 -31.15
CA LEU A 41 13.00 12.36 -32.60
C LEU A 41 12.46 13.76 -32.96
N ALA A 42 11.48 14.28 -32.21
CA ALA A 42 10.94 15.63 -32.44
C ALA A 42 12.00 16.72 -32.19
N GLU A 43 12.79 16.59 -31.13
CA GLU A 43 13.90 17.49 -30.80
C GLU A 43 14.97 17.48 -31.90
N ARG A 44 15.33 16.29 -32.41
CA ARG A 44 16.26 16.16 -33.53
C ARG A 44 15.74 16.79 -34.82
N LYS A 45 14.45 16.60 -35.13
CA LYS A 45 13.83 17.23 -36.31
C LYS A 45 13.83 18.75 -36.20
N LEU A 46 13.55 19.28 -35.01
CA LEU A 46 13.61 20.71 -34.77
C LEU A 46 15.04 21.24 -34.97
N GLN A 47 16.03 20.55 -34.42
CA GLN A 47 17.44 20.91 -34.59
C GLN A 47 17.83 20.98 -36.07
N ILE A 48 17.47 19.96 -36.86
CA ILE A 48 17.75 19.92 -38.30
C ILE A 48 17.04 21.08 -39.04
N ALA A 49 15.76 21.31 -38.76
CA ALA A 49 14.98 22.38 -39.39
C ALA A 49 15.55 23.78 -39.10
N VAL A 50 16.03 23.99 -37.87
CA VAL A 50 16.72 25.23 -37.48
C VAL A 50 18.03 25.37 -38.27
N THR A 51 18.85 24.31 -38.35
CA THR A 51 20.10 24.36 -39.12
C THR A 51 19.89 24.58 -40.61
N SER A 52 18.75 24.14 -41.18
CA SER A 52 18.44 24.35 -42.58
C SER A 52 17.85 25.74 -42.88
N GLY A 53 17.57 26.56 -41.86
CA GLY A 53 16.99 27.89 -42.03
C GLY A 53 15.60 27.92 -42.67
N ASN A 54 14.85 26.81 -42.63
CA ASN A 54 13.54 26.72 -43.28
C ASN A 54 12.42 27.02 -42.26
N PRO A 55 11.76 28.19 -42.32
CA PRO A 55 10.78 28.59 -41.30
C PRO A 55 9.56 27.65 -41.23
N TYR A 56 9.13 27.08 -42.36
CA TYR A 56 8.01 26.14 -42.38
C TYR A 56 8.38 24.81 -41.72
N ALA A 57 9.61 24.33 -41.94
CA ALA A 57 10.11 23.12 -41.31
C ALA A 57 10.25 23.29 -39.78
N ILE A 58 10.69 24.48 -39.34
CA ILE A 58 10.80 24.83 -37.92
C ILE A 58 9.41 24.78 -37.27
N ALA A 59 8.44 25.51 -37.82
CA ALA A 59 7.08 25.56 -37.30
C ALA A 59 6.44 24.16 -37.21
N ALA A 60 6.63 23.32 -38.23
CA ALA A 60 6.14 21.95 -38.22
C ALA A 60 6.81 21.07 -37.13
N ALA A 61 8.12 21.24 -36.92
CA ALA A 61 8.85 20.52 -35.89
C ALA A 61 8.46 20.97 -34.48
N GLU A 62 8.27 22.27 -34.25
CA GLU A 62 7.76 22.82 -32.99
C GLU A 62 6.35 22.29 -32.67
N ALA A 63 5.44 22.32 -33.65
CA ALA A 63 4.09 21.77 -33.49
C ALA A 63 4.14 20.29 -33.10
N ARG A 64 5.05 19.50 -33.72
CA ARG A 64 5.25 18.09 -33.35
C ARG A 64 5.79 17.94 -31.93
N LEU A 65 6.76 18.76 -31.53
CA LEU A 65 7.32 18.72 -30.18
C LEU A 65 6.25 19.04 -29.13
N LEU A 66 5.46 20.11 -29.34
CA LEU A 66 4.34 20.49 -28.48
C LEU A 66 3.29 19.37 -28.37
N TYR A 67 2.95 18.73 -29.49
CA TYR A 67 2.05 17.57 -29.50
C TYR A 67 2.57 16.44 -28.61
N VAL A 68 3.85 16.07 -28.73
CA VAL A 68 4.46 15.03 -27.91
C VAL A 68 4.47 15.44 -26.43
N GLN A 69 4.85 16.68 -26.12
CA GLN A 69 4.86 17.20 -24.74
C GLN A 69 3.47 17.16 -24.08
N SER A 70 2.41 17.52 -24.81
CA SER A 70 1.02 17.44 -24.34
C SER A 70 0.60 15.99 -24.03
N ARG A 71 0.97 15.04 -24.90
CA ARG A 71 0.73 13.60 -24.66
C ARG A 71 1.48 13.10 -23.42
N ARG A 72 2.72 13.53 -23.21
CA ARG A 72 3.51 13.21 -22.02
C ARG A 72 2.89 13.78 -20.75
N GLN A 73 2.39 15.01 -20.77
CA GLN A 73 1.65 15.60 -19.65
C GLN A 73 0.42 14.77 -19.26
N THR A 74 -0.37 14.39 -20.26
CA THR A 74 -1.56 13.55 -20.05
C THR A 74 -1.18 12.20 -19.45
N LEU A 75 -0.10 11.58 -19.93
CA LEU A 75 0.38 10.31 -19.38
C LEU A 75 0.85 10.46 -17.93
N ALA A 76 1.64 11.50 -17.64
CA ALA A 76 2.11 11.79 -16.29
C ALA A 76 0.95 11.99 -15.31
N ALA A 77 -0.11 12.72 -15.71
CA ALA A 77 -1.30 12.90 -14.91
C ALA A 77 -1.99 11.56 -14.60
N ARG A 78 -2.16 10.69 -15.61
CA ARG A 78 -2.74 9.35 -15.42
C ARG A 78 -1.92 8.49 -14.48
N GLN A 79 -0.59 8.47 -14.64
CA GLN A 79 0.31 7.72 -13.76
C GLN A 79 0.22 8.23 -12.31
N ARG A 80 0.21 9.55 -12.10
CA ARG A 80 0.04 10.16 -10.77
C ARG A 80 -1.29 9.78 -10.13
N ILE A 81 -2.39 9.80 -10.89
CA ILE A 81 -3.71 9.39 -10.41
C ILE A 81 -3.68 7.94 -9.93
N LEU A 82 -3.06 7.02 -10.67
CA LEU A 82 -2.96 5.62 -10.26
C LEU A 82 -2.15 5.45 -8.97
N ILE A 83 -1.00 6.13 -8.86
CA ILE A 83 -0.16 6.10 -7.66
C ILE A 83 -0.91 6.69 -6.45
N GLN A 84 -1.55 7.84 -6.63
CA GLN A 84 -2.34 8.48 -5.57
C GLN A 84 -3.56 7.65 -5.17
N SER A 85 -4.23 7.01 -6.13
CA SER A 85 -5.37 6.13 -5.85
C SER A 85 -4.94 4.91 -5.04
N ALA A 86 -3.80 4.30 -5.39
CA ALA A 86 -3.22 3.21 -4.61
C ALA A 86 -2.89 3.64 -3.18
N ASN A 87 -2.21 4.78 -3.02
CA ASN A 87 -1.85 5.31 -1.70
C ASN A 87 -3.08 5.67 -0.87
N ALA A 88 -4.11 6.25 -1.48
CA ALA A 88 -5.37 6.57 -0.82
C ALA A 88 -6.08 5.32 -0.31
N LYS A 89 -6.04 4.20 -1.06
CA LYS A 89 -6.60 2.91 -0.61
C LYS A 89 -5.95 2.42 0.68
N PHE A 90 -4.63 2.56 0.82
CA PHE A 90 -3.95 2.24 2.08
C PHE A 90 -4.33 3.22 3.20
N ALA A 91 -4.34 4.52 2.91
CA ALA A 91 -4.65 5.56 3.89
C ALA A 91 -6.08 5.43 4.44
N ILE A 92 -7.06 5.12 3.60
CA ILE A 92 -8.46 4.92 3.98
C ILE A 92 -8.67 3.53 4.59
N GLY A 93 -8.03 2.51 4.03
CA GLY A 93 -8.19 1.13 4.47
C GLY A 93 -7.62 0.84 5.85
N THR A 94 -6.56 1.54 6.24
CA THR A 94 -5.94 1.41 7.57
C THR A 94 -6.91 1.68 8.73
N PRO A 95 -7.54 2.86 8.83
CA PRO A 95 -8.50 3.13 9.89
C PRO A 95 -9.74 2.21 9.79
N GLN A 96 -10.17 1.82 8.59
CA GLN A 96 -11.29 0.89 8.43
C GLN A 96 -11.00 -0.49 9.04
N ILE A 97 -9.83 -1.07 8.75
CA ILE A 97 -9.42 -2.35 9.36
C ILE A 97 -9.27 -2.20 10.86
N THR A 98 -8.64 -1.11 11.32
CA THR A 98 -8.44 -0.83 12.75
C THR A 98 -9.78 -0.79 13.49
N GLN A 99 -10.77 -0.08 12.95
CA GLN A 99 -12.11 -0.01 13.53
C GLN A 99 -12.83 -1.37 13.49
N ALA A 100 -12.68 -2.13 12.40
CA ALA A 100 -13.26 -3.46 12.30
C ALA A 100 -12.65 -4.45 13.32
N ILE A 101 -11.34 -4.38 13.56
CA ILE A 101 -10.67 -5.17 14.61
C ILE A 101 -11.20 -4.78 15.99
N LEU A 102 -11.34 -3.47 16.26
CA LEU A 102 -11.87 -2.95 17.51
C LEU A 102 -13.30 -3.39 17.75
N SER A 103 -14.18 -3.29 16.75
CA SER A 103 -15.58 -3.71 16.86
C SER A 103 -15.67 -5.21 17.10
N GLU A 104 -14.92 -6.01 16.33
CA GLU A 104 -14.92 -7.47 16.48
C GLU A 104 -14.41 -7.89 17.87
N TRP A 105 -13.38 -7.22 18.38
CA TRP A 105 -12.88 -7.47 19.73
C TRP A 105 -13.93 -7.10 20.80
N ARG A 106 -14.63 -5.97 20.67
CA ARG A 106 -15.70 -5.57 21.59
C ARG A 106 -16.83 -6.62 21.61
N THR A 107 -17.23 -7.10 20.44
CA THR A 107 -18.23 -8.16 20.31
C THR A 107 -17.79 -9.46 20.99
N GLN A 108 -16.53 -9.87 20.80
CA GLN A 108 -15.98 -11.07 21.47
C GLN A 108 -15.84 -10.92 22.99
N MET A 109 -15.54 -9.71 23.46
CA MET A 109 -15.37 -9.44 24.90
C MET A 109 -16.70 -9.21 25.62
N ALA A 110 -17.78 -8.84 24.92
CA ALA A 110 -19.08 -8.57 25.52
C ALA A 110 -19.57 -9.63 26.52
N PRO A 111 -19.55 -10.95 26.22
CA PRO A 111 -20.04 -11.97 27.15
C PRO A 111 -19.14 -12.16 28.39
N VAL A 112 -17.84 -11.91 28.25
CA VAL A 112 -16.87 -12.11 29.34
C VAL A 112 -16.57 -10.84 30.13
N ARG A 113 -17.05 -9.67 29.67
CA ARG A 113 -16.81 -8.35 30.27
C ARG A 113 -17.17 -8.26 31.77
N PRO A 114 -18.21 -8.92 32.30
CA PRO A 114 -18.47 -8.91 33.74
C PRO A 114 -17.32 -9.50 34.56
N TRP A 115 -16.56 -10.43 33.98
CA TRP A 115 -15.50 -11.20 34.63
C TRP A 115 -14.11 -10.68 34.28
N LEU A 116 -13.94 -10.17 33.07
CA LEU A 116 -12.66 -9.76 32.51
C LEU A 116 -12.74 -8.34 31.97
N ALA A 117 -11.90 -7.45 32.51
CA ALA A 117 -11.60 -6.18 31.90
C ALA A 117 -10.54 -6.40 30.81
N GLY A 118 -10.88 -6.12 29.56
CA GLY A 118 -9.93 -6.17 28.46
C GLY A 118 -9.69 -4.77 27.90
N ASN A 119 -8.46 -4.52 27.45
CA ASN A 119 -8.11 -3.39 26.60
C ASN A 119 -7.34 -3.90 25.39
N ILE A 120 -7.51 -3.23 24.26
CA ILE A 120 -6.77 -3.51 23.04
C ILE A 120 -5.98 -2.26 22.64
N LEU A 121 -4.67 -2.42 22.55
CA LEU A 121 -3.76 -1.40 22.05
C LEU A 121 -3.41 -1.77 20.61
N LEU A 122 -3.92 -0.99 19.65
CA LEU A 122 -3.59 -1.17 18.24
C LEU A 122 -2.42 -0.26 17.89
N SER A 123 -1.41 -0.85 17.26
CA SER A 123 -0.27 -0.13 16.73
C SER A 123 -0.14 -0.45 15.25
N THR A 124 -0.35 0.54 14.40
CA THR A 124 0.00 0.45 12.98
C THR A 124 1.43 0.94 12.81
N LEU A 125 2.34 0.10 12.29
CA LEU A 125 3.74 0.49 12.16
C LEU A 125 3.91 1.68 11.20
N LYS A 126 3.27 1.60 10.03
CA LYS A 126 3.33 2.60 8.97
C LYS A 126 2.25 2.30 7.94
N VAL A 127 1.56 3.33 7.45
CA VAL A 127 0.70 3.18 6.27
C VAL A 127 1.63 3.02 5.05
N PRO A 128 1.56 1.91 4.31
CA PRO A 128 2.43 1.69 3.17
C PRO A 128 2.02 2.62 2.02
N THR A 129 3.00 2.94 1.19
CA THR A 129 2.80 3.59 -0.10
C THR A 129 3.12 2.60 -1.21
N LEU A 130 2.61 2.84 -2.42
CA LEU A 130 2.92 2.02 -3.58
C LEU A 130 4.44 1.99 -3.82
N ALA A 131 5.03 0.81 -3.78
CA ALA A 131 6.47 0.59 -3.81
C ALA A 131 7.03 0.60 -5.24
N VAL A 132 6.86 1.71 -5.93
CA VAL A 132 7.35 1.93 -7.30
C VAL A 132 8.25 3.15 -7.38
N GLN A 133 9.18 3.13 -8.32
CA GLN A 133 10.08 4.24 -8.61
C GLN A 133 10.17 4.47 -10.11
N PRO A 134 10.38 5.72 -10.56
CA PRO A 134 10.65 5.98 -11.96
C PRO A 134 11.98 5.35 -12.40
N ASP A 135 12.06 4.92 -13.65
CA ASP A 135 13.29 4.44 -14.29
C ASP A 135 14.33 5.56 -14.46
N PHE A 136 13.85 6.77 -14.73
CA PHE A 136 14.66 7.98 -14.92
C PHE A 136 13.87 9.21 -14.44
N PRO A 137 14.54 10.27 -13.93
CA PRO A 137 13.88 11.54 -13.59
C PRO A 137 13.36 12.23 -14.86
N ASP A 138 12.12 11.91 -15.23
CA ASP A 138 11.51 12.34 -16.49
C ASP A 138 10.02 12.72 -16.32
N LYS A 139 9.47 13.43 -17.31
CA LYS A 139 8.04 13.74 -17.38
C LYS A 139 7.29 12.56 -18.04
N ALA A 140 6.52 11.84 -17.24
CA ALA A 140 5.93 10.54 -17.59
C ALA A 140 6.99 9.42 -17.78
N PRO A 141 7.71 9.06 -16.71
CA PRO A 141 8.71 8.01 -16.76
C PRO A 141 8.05 6.63 -16.90
N ALA A 142 8.83 5.62 -17.27
CA ALA A 142 8.42 4.25 -17.04
C ALA A 142 8.63 3.94 -15.56
N TYR A 143 7.66 3.28 -14.92
CA TYR A 143 7.77 2.91 -13.52
C TYR A 143 8.27 1.49 -13.38
N GLN A 144 9.17 1.28 -12.44
CA GLN A 144 9.65 -0.03 -12.04
C GLN A 144 9.39 -0.25 -10.56
N ARG A 145 9.42 -1.52 -10.17
CA ARG A 145 9.32 -1.92 -8.77
C ARG A 145 10.61 -1.52 -8.05
N VAL A 146 10.49 -1.07 -6.81
CA VAL A 146 11.69 -0.89 -5.97
C VAL A 146 12.34 -2.25 -5.68
N PRO A 147 13.67 -2.30 -5.44
CA PRO A 147 14.31 -3.48 -4.88
C PRO A 147 13.58 -3.95 -3.61
N GLN A 148 13.51 -5.26 -3.38
CA GLN A 148 12.77 -5.85 -2.25
C GLN A 148 11.30 -5.40 -2.19
N PHE A 149 10.66 -5.28 -3.37
CA PHE A 149 9.27 -4.83 -3.53
C PHE A 149 8.32 -5.45 -2.50
N GLU A 150 8.36 -6.76 -2.29
CA GLU A 150 7.46 -7.47 -1.38
C GLU A 150 7.66 -7.08 0.09
N GLU A 151 8.85 -6.64 0.47
CA GLU A 151 9.14 -6.13 1.81
C GLU A 151 8.67 -4.69 1.96
N VAL A 152 9.02 -3.82 1.02
CA VAL A 152 8.63 -2.40 1.04
C VAL A 152 7.11 -2.22 0.88
N GLN A 153 6.48 -3.05 0.05
CA GLN A 153 5.03 -3.06 -0.17
C GLN A 153 4.26 -3.76 0.96
N SER A 154 4.97 -4.40 1.90
CA SER A 154 4.31 -5.12 2.97
C SER A 154 3.54 -4.18 3.89
N TRP A 155 2.39 -4.67 4.32
CA TRP A 155 1.50 -3.94 5.20
C TRP A 155 1.26 -4.78 6.45
N ALA A 156 1.67 -4.28 7.61
CA ALA A 156 1.52 -4.97 8.87
C ALA A 156 0.61 -4.20 9.84
N HIS A 157 -0.25 -4.92 10.54
CA HIS A 157 -0.96 -4.41 11.70
C HIS A 157 -0.57 -5.27 12.90
N ASN A 158 -0.22 -4.60 13.98
CA ASN A 158 0.11 -5.24 15.25
C ASN A 158 -0.88 -4.74 16.30
N TRP A 159 -1.36 -5.64 17.16
CA TRP A 159 -2.13 -5.24 18.32
C TRP A 159 -1.79 -6.09 19.52
N GLN A 160 -1.89 -5.45 20.68
CA GLN A 160 -1.71 -6.08 21.97
C GLN A 160 -3.04 -6.09 22.69
N LEU A 161 -3.46 -7.28 23.11
CA LEU A 161 -4.59 -7.49 23.98
C LEU A 161 -4.07 -7.55 25.41
N GLN A 162 -4.59 -6.69 26.27
CA GLN A 162 -4.35 -6.74 27.71
C GLN A 162 -5.64 -7.18 28.37
N MET A 163 -5.57 -8.18 29.23
CA MET A 163 -6.73 -8.72 29.94
C MET A 163 -6.41 -8.76 31.42
N GLU A 164 -7.34 -8.31 32.24
CA GLU A 164 -7.25 -8.32 33.69
C GLU A 164 -8.57 -8.82 34.29
N GLY A 165 -8.50 -9.45 35.46
CA GLY A 165 -9.72 -9.74 36.22
C GLY A 165 -10.53 -8.47 36.46
N SER A 166 -11.86 -8.54 36.39
CA SER A 166 -12.70 -7.41 36.80
C SER A 166 -12.53 -7.13 38.29
N ASN A 167 -12.88 -5.91 38.74
CA ASN A 167 -12.61 -5.47 40.12
C ASN A 167 -13.12 -6.46 41.19
N TRP A 168 -14.28 -7.08 40.98
CA TRP A 168 -14.84 -8.03 41.93
C TRP A 168 -14.09 -9.38 41.94
N ILE A 169 -13.55 -9.83 40.80
CA ILE A 169 -12.74 -11.06 40.70
C ILE A 169 -11.33 -10.83 41.24
N LYS A 170 -10.79 -9.62 41.15
CA LYS A 170 -9.44 -9.31 41.68
C LYS A 170 -9.29 -9.65 43.17
N HIS A 171 -10.39 -9.69 43.94
CA HIS A 171 -10.40 -10.15 45.33
C HIS A 171 -10.11 -11.64 45.50
N PHE A 172 -10.45 -12.47 44.50
CA PHE A 172 -10.32 -13.93 44.56
C PHE A 172 -9.17 -14.44 43.68
N LEU A 173 -8.90 -13.77 42.55
CA LEU A 173 -7.89 -14.18 41.60
C LEU A 173 -7.30 -12.95 40.88
N THR A 174 -6.00 -12.73 41.07
CA THR A 174 -5.26 -11.73 40.30
C THR A 174 -4.84 -12.34 38.97
N PHE A 175 -5.59 -12.06 37.90
CA PHE A 175 -5.23 -12.44 36.54
C PHE A 175 -4.77 -11.21 35.74
N ARG A 176 -3.63 -11.34 35.06
CA ARG A 176 -3.13 -10.37 34.08
C ARG A 176 -2.52 -11.08 32.87
N GLY A 177 -3.20 -11.01 31.73
CA GLY A 177 -2.74 -11.57 30.47
C GLY A 177 -2.33 -10.49 29.48
N ARG A 178 -1.27 -10.74 28.71
CA ARG A 178 -0.88 -9.92 27.56
C ARG A 178 -0.70 -10.80 26.34
N PHE A 179 -1.42 -10.52 25.27
CA PHE A 179 -1.33 -11.27 24.01
C PHE A 179 -0.98 -10.34 22.87
N GLN A 180 0.09 -10.66 22.13
CA GLN A 180 0.43 -9.93 20.93
C GLN A 180 -0.09 -10.69 19.71
N ARG A 181 -0.70 -9.96 18.79
CA ARG A 181 -1.18 -10.47 17.51
C ARG A 181 -0.70 -9.57 16.40
N SER A 182 -0.46 -10.17 15.24
CA SER A 182 -0.05 -9.47 14.04
C SER A 182 -0.64 -10.15 12.82
N CYS A 183 -0.89 -9.34 11.80
CA CYS A 183 -1.20 -9.77 10.45
C CYS A 183 -0.35 -8.92 9.51
N SER A 184 0.20 -9.55 8.50
CA SER A 184 0.92 -8.85 7.45
C SER A 184 0.52 -9.41 6.10
N THR A 185 0.40 -8.53 5.12
CA THR A 185 0.21 -8.88 3.72
C THR A 185 1.24 -8.20 2.85
N SER A 186 1.47 -8.75 1.66
CA SER A 186 2.19 -8.07 0.60
C SER A 186 1.60 -8.41 -0.77
N LEU A 187 2.06 -7.71 -1.79
CA LEU A 187 1.70 -7.95 -3.18
C LEU A 187 2.75 -8.81 -3.86
N TYR A 188 2.29 -9.85 -4.53
CA TYR A 188 3.12 -10.78 -5.29
C TYR A 188 2.72 -10.73 -6.76
N ALA A 189 3.72 -10.79 -7.64
CA ALA A 189 3.48 -10.99 -9.05
C ALA A 189 3.11 -12.46 -9.29
N ASP A 190 2.00 -12.71 -9.98
CA ASP A 190 1.58 -14.03 -10.42
C ASP A 190 1.27 -13.99 -11.92
N LYS A 191 2.20 -14.55 -12.72
CA LYS A 191 2.17 -14.52 -14.19
C LYS A 191 2.03 -13.09 -14.74
N ASN A 192 0.79 -12.63 -14.91
CA ASN A 192 0.43 -11.32 -15.47
C ASN A 192 -0.40 -10.45 -14.52
N SER A 193 -0.66 -10.91 -13.29
CA SER A 193 -1.49 -10.18 -12.33
C SER A 193 -0.77 -9.99 -10.99
N TRP A 194 -1.36 -9.12 -10.16
CA TRP A 194 -0.86 -8.81 -8.83
C TRP A 194 -1.87 -9.30 -7.80
N ILE A 195 -1.43 -10.22 -6.95
CA ILE A 195 -2.28 -10.84 -5.91
C ILE A 195 -1.75 -10.52 -4.52
N GLY A 196 -2.67 -10.18 -3.61
CA GLY A 196 -2.36 -10.08 -2.20
C GLY A 196 -2.06 -11.47 -1.62
N LYS A 197 -0.97 -11.60 -0.85
CA LYS A 197 -0.72 -12.80 -0.04
C LYS A 197 -0.40 -12.42 1.40
N LEU A 198 -0.74 -13.33 2.31
CA LEU A 198 -0.36 -13.21 3.72
C LEU A 198 1.14 -13.47 3.86
N LYS A 199 1.83 -12.61 4.62
CA LYS A 199 3.17 -12.91 5.15
C LYS A 199 3.03 -13.73 6.43
N GLN A 200 3.89 -14.72 6.59
CA GLN A 200 3.86 -15.62 7.74
C GLN A 200 4.02 -14.79 9.03
N ALA A 201 3.06 -14.94 9.95
CA ALA A 201 3.07 -14.16 11.19
C ALA A 201 4.07 -14.77 12.19
N ARG A 202 4.92 -13.94 12.81
CA ARG A 202 5.62 -14.29 14.05
C ARG A 202 4.65 -14.07 15.22
N SER A 203 4.17 -15.14 15.86
CA SER A 203 3.48 -15.02 17.15
C SER A 203 4.47 -15.22 18.29
N LEU A 204 4.61 -14.22 19.16
CA LEU A 204 5.31 -14.34 20.44
C LEU A 204 4.24 -14.35 21.54
N LEU A 205 4.16 -15.45 22.28
CA LEU A 205 3.29 -15.62 23.45
C LEU A 205 4.17 -15.47 24.70
N ASN A 206 3.94 -14.41 25.48
CA ASN A 206 4.52 -14.23 26.81
C ASN A 206 3.40 -14.29 27.84
N LEU A 207 3.25 -15.44 28.51
CA LEU A 207 2.33 -15.61 29.63
C LEU A 207 3.11 -15.39 30.93
N ALA A 208 2.73 -14.38 31.70
CA ALA A 208 3.22 -14.20 33.06
C ALA A 208 2.07 -14.50 34.02
N SER A 209 2.16 -15.62 34.74
CA SER A 209 1.26 -15.95 35.85
C SER A 209 2.03 -15.83 37.16
N SER A 210 1.69 -14.83 37.98
CA SER A 210 2.14 -14.76 39.37
C SER A 210 1.00 -15.27 40.26
N SER A 211 1.11 -16.51 40.73
CA SER A 211 0.27 -17.01 41.83
C SER A 211 0.91 -16.57 43.14
N SER A 212 0.34 -15.56 43.79
CA SER A 212 0.65 -15.27 45.19
C SER A 212 -0.35 -16.06 46.03
N PHE A 213 0.13 -17.11 46.69
CA PHE A 213 -0.58 -17.78 47.78
C PHE A 213 -0.35 -17.01 49.08
#